data_AF-A0A8J6S9U4-F1
#
_entry.id   AF-A0A8J6S9U4-F1
#
_cell.length_a   1.000
_cell.length_b   1.000
_cell.length_c   1.000
_cell.angle_alpha   90.00
_cell.angle_beta   90.00
_cell.angle_gamma   90.00
#
_symmetry.space_group_name_H-M   'P 1'
#
loop_
_entity.id
_entity.type
_entity.pdbx_description
1 polymer ?
#
loop_
_entity_poly.entity_id
_entity_poly.type
_entity_poly.pdbx_seq_one_letter_code
_entity_poly.pdbx_strand_id
1 'polypeptide(L)'
;MATHNTWERLGNAVEYLASTQDKLQERLIRAFWAYLSALQVKDFPEELKEKFSKIREEMLKEAPFGAERNIESTIKVMTDEKAEEIAKNIFNLYDKITRNYCTPDEY
;
A
#
# COMPACT_ATOMS: atom_id res chain seq x y z
N MET A 1 -7.75 7.77 -16.86
CA MET A 1 -8.79 7.50 -15.84
C MET A 1 -8.36 6.47 -14.78
N ALA A 2 -7.54 5.45 -15.07
CA ALA A 2 -7.05 4.51 -14.03
C ALA A 2 -6.19 5.17 -12.94
N THR A 3 -5.42 6.22 -13.29
CA THR A 3 -4.51 6.92 -12.37
C THR A 3 -5.22 7.68 -11.25
N HIS A 4 -6.43 8.20 -11.47
CA HIS A 4 -7.15 8.99 -10.46
C HIS A 4 -7.64 8.12 -9.28
N ASN A 5 -8.30 6.99 -9.55
CA ASN A 5 -8.72 6.04 -8.50
C ASN A 5 -7.50 5.44 -7.77
N THR A 6 -6.42 5.14 -8.48
CA THR A 6 -5.17 4.66 -7.86
C THR A 6 -4.57 5.70 -6.92
N TRP A 7 -4.52 6.96 -7.36
CA TRP A 7 -4.06 8.09 -6.53
C TRP A 7 -4.91 8.27 -5.28
N GLU A 8 -6.23 8.32 -5.42
CA GLU A 8 -7.16 8.55 -4.31
C GLU A 8 -7.04 7.43 -3.25
N ARG A 9 -7.02 6.17 -3.67
CA ARG A 9 -6.89 5.03 -2.76
C ARG A 9 -5.55 5.01 -2.03
N LEU A 10 -4.46 5.35 -2.72
CA LEU A 10 -3.16 5.47 -2.08
C LEU A 10 -3.11 6.66 -1.11
N GLY A 11 -3.74 7.78 -1.46
CA GLY A 11 -3.89 8.94 -0.57
C GLY A 11 -4.61 8.57 0.73
N ASN A 12 -5.76 7.90 0.62
CA ASN A 12 -6.52 7.43 1.78
C ASN A 12 -5.72 6.40 2.62
N ALA A 13 -4.96 5.51 1.97
CA ALA A 13 -4.10 4.57 2.68
C ALA A 13 -2.99 5.30 3.47
N VAL A 14 -2.33 6.28 2.84
CA VAL A 14 -1.29 7.11 3.48
C VAL A 14 -1.88 7.92 4.65
N GLU A 15 -3.04 8.54 4.47
CA GLU A 15 -3.73 9.28 5.53
C GLU A 15 -4.07 8.36 6.72
N TYR A 16 -4.56 7.15 6.44
CA TYR A 16 -4.85 6.17 7.49
C TYR A 16 -3.60 5.75 8.26
N LEU A 17 -2.50 5.52 7.53
CA LEU A 17 -1.17 5.22 8.06
C LEU A 17 -0.51 6.40 8.79
N ALA A 18 -1.08 7.61 8.73
CA ALA A 18 -0.56 8.79 9.44
C ALA A 18 -1.44 9.20 10.64
N SER A 19 -2.76 9.03 10.55
CA SER A 19 -3.73 9.62 11.50
C SER A 19 -4.10 8.74 12.70
N THR A 20 -3.97 7.42 12.58
CA THR A 20 -4.41 6.46 13.62
C THR A 20 -3.36 6.21 14.71
N GLN A 21 -3.80 5.92 15.94
CA GLN A 21 -2.92 5.67 17.10
C GLN A 21 -2.53 4.18 17.29
N ASP A 22 -3.02 3.30 16.43
CA ASP A 22 -2.72 1.87 16.51
C ASP A 22 -1.24 1.57 16.18
N LYS A 23 -0.78 0.36 16.50
CA LYS A 23 0.54 -0.10 16.03
C LYS A 23 0.60 -0.10 14.50
N LEU A 24 1.77 0.18 13.92
CA LEU A 24 1.92 0.33 12.48
C LEU A 24 1.44 -0.90 11.69
N GLN A 25 1.66 -2.10 12.22
CA GLN A 25 1.16 -3.36 11.69
C GLN A 25 -0.38 -3.37 11.54
N GLU A 26 -1.10 -3.01 12.60
CA GLU A 26 -2.57 -2.95 12.57
C GLU A 26 -3.07 -1.90 11.56
N ARG A 27 -2.36 -0.77 11.48
CA ARG A 27 -2.65 0.29 10.50
C ARG A 27 -2.46 -0.20 9.07
N LEU A 28 -1.41 -0.98 8.81
CA LEU A 28 -1.15 -1.59 7.49
C LEU A 28 -2.22 -2.62 7.10
N ILE A 29 -2.65 -3.48 8.03
CA ILE A 29 -3.74 -4.45 7.79
C ILE A 29 -5.01 -3.70 7.36
N ARG A 30 -5.38 -2.66 8.12
CA ARG A 30 -6.61 -1.90 7.85
C ARG A 30 -6.52 -1.07 6.58
N ALA A 31 -5.39 -0.39 6.36
CA ALA A 31 -5.15 0.37 5.13
C ALA A 31 -5.21 -0.54 3.90
N PHE A 32 -4.67 -1.77 4.01
CA PHE A 32 -4.78 -2.74 2.93
C PHE A 32 -6.22 -3.12 2.63
N TRP A 33 -6.98 -3.56 3.64
CA TRP A 33 -8.35 -4.00 3.42
C TRP A 33 -9.25 -2.89 2.91
N ALA A 34 -9.16 -1.69 3.49
CA ALA A 34 -10.00 -0.55 3.15
C ALA A 34 -9.68 0.05 1.77
N TYR A 35 -8.40 0.12 1.39
CA TYR A 35 -7.98 0.94 0.25
C TYR A 35 -7.17 0.17 -0.81
N LEU A 36 -6.17 -0.61 -0.39
CA LEU A 36 -5.20 -1.23 -1.32
C LEU A 36 -5.67 -2.55 -1.95
N SER A 37 -6.54 -3.30 -1.27
CA SER A 37 -7.03 -4.62 -1.71
C SER A 37 -7.78 -4.55 -3.05
N ALA A 38 -8.42 -3.42 -3.33
CA ALA A 38 -9.15 -3.13 -4.55
C ALA A 38 -8.24 -2.73 -5.73
N LEU A 39 -6.97 -2.38 -5.47
CA LEU A 39 -6.03 -1.99 -6.51
C LEU A 39 -5.43 -3.24 -7.18
N GLN A 40 -5.39 -3.21 -8.51
CA GLN A 40 -4.75 -4.22 -9.34
C GLN A 40 -3.48 -3.65 -9.97
N VAL A 41 -2.50 -4.51 -10.26
CA VAL A 41 -1.25 -4.11 -10.91
C VAL A 41 -1.50 -3.37 -12.23
N LYS A 42 -2.54 -3.76 -12.97
CA LYS A 42 -2.91 -3.10 -14.24
C LYS A 42 -3.38 -1.64 -14.08
N ASP A 43 -3.76 -1.23 -12.86
CA ASP A 43 -4.25 0.11 -12.56
C ASP A 43 -3.09 1.12 -12.37
N PHE A 44 -1.85 0.62 -12.38
CA PHE A 44 -0.64 1.41 -12.25
C PHE A 44 0.03 1.68 -13.60
N PRO A 45 0.70 2.84 -13.77
CA PRO A 45 1.63 3.07 -14.86
C PRO A 45 2.74 2.00 -14.89
N GLU A 46 3.23 1.68 -16.10
CA GLU A 46 4.16 0.55 -16.32
C GLU A 46 5.37 0.55 -15.37
N GLU A 47 5.99 1.71 -15.17
CA GLU A 47 7.15 1.90 -14.29
C GLU A 47 6.87 1.70 -12.79
N LEU A 48 5.60 1.70 -12.39
CA LEU A 48 5.16 1.56 -11.00
C LEU A 48 4.55 0.19 -10.69
N LYS A 49 4.22 -0.60 -11.72
CA LYS A 49 3.62 -1.94 -11.56
C LYS A 49 4.44 -2.87 -10.69
N GLU A 50 5.75 -2.94 -10.94
CA GLU A 50 6.67 -3.80 -10.18
C GLU A 50 6.71 -3.41 -8.70
N LYS A 51 6.70 -2.11 -8.39
CA LYS A 51 6.72 -1.62 -7.01
C LYS A 51 5.46 -2.01 -6.26
N PHE A 52 4.29 -1.83 -6.88
CA PHE A 52 3.04 -2.25 -6.27
C PHE A 52 2.98 -3.77 -6.08
N SER A 53 3.45 -4.56 -7.05
CA SER A 53 3.52 -6.03 -6.92
C SER A 53 4.36 -6.44 -5.72
N LYS A 54 5.56 -5.86 -5.56
CA LYS A 54 6.45 -6.15 -4.43
C LYS A 54 5.80 -5.80 -3.09
N ILE A 55 5.19 -4.62 -2.96
CA ILE A 55 4.45 -4.24 -1.73
C ILE A 55 3.37 -5.27 -1.42
N ARG A 56 2.57 -5.64 -2.43
CA ARG A 56 1.48 -6.61 -2.27
C ARG A 56 2.00 -8.00 -1.89
N GLU A 57 3.10 -8.43 -2.48
CA GLU A 57 3.76 -9.69 -2.15
C GLU A 57 4.29 -9.68 -0.72
N GLU A 58 4.92 -8.60 -0.27
CA GLU A 58 5.42 -8.46 1.11
C GLU A 58 4.29 -8.46 2.14
N MET A 59 3.16 -7.82 1.84
CA MET A 59 1.99 -7.78 2.72
C MET A 59 1.19 -9.09 2.73
N LEU A 60 1.31 -9.93 1.70
CA LEU A 60 0.60 -11.21 1.56
C LEU A 60 1.53 -12.43 1.64
N LYS A 61 2.81 -12.23 2.01
CA LYS A 61 3.80 -13.30 2.10
C LYS A 61 3.37 -14.31 3.15
N GLU A 62 3.36 -15.59 2.82
CA GLU A 62 2.98 -16.63 3.78
C GLU A 62 3.82 -16.53 5.06
N ALA A 63 3.14 -16.59 6.21
CA ALA A 63 3.81 -16.86 7.47
C ALA A 63 4.48 -18.25 7.38
N PRO A 64 5.63 -18.48 8.03
CA PRO A 64 6.44 -19.69 7.84
C PRO A 64 5.80 -21.03 8.28
N PHE A 65 4.50 -21.07 8.61
CA PHE A 65 3.80 -22.24 9.15
C PHE A 65 2.48 -22.56 8.44
N GLY A 66 2.52 -22.71 7.10
CA GLY A 66 1.46 -23.40 6.34
C GLY A 66 0.04 -22.82 6.45
N ALA A 67 -0.11 -21.61 6.97
CA ALA A 67 -1.36 -20.88 7.00
C ALA A 67 -1.55 -20.15 5.67
N GLU A 68 -2.79 -20.13 5.19
CA GLU A 68 -3.21 -19.39 3.98
C GLU A 68 -2.57 -17.99 3.89
N ARG A 69 -2.49 -17.46 2.66
CA ARG A 69 -2.17 -16.06 2.35
C ARG A 69 -3.12 -15.10 3.10
N ASN A 70 -2.85 -14.90 4.38
CA ASN A 70 -3.64 -14.07 5.27
C ASN A 70 -2.77 -12.90 5.70
N ILE A 71 -3.11 -11.72 5.19
CA ILE A 71 -2.43 -10.48 5.54
C ILE A 71 -2.26 -10.28 7.04
N GLU A 72 -3.22 -10.73 7.85
CA GLU A 72 -3.10 -10.62 9.30
C GLU A 72 -1.98 -11.49 9.85
N SER A 73 -1.80 -12.71 9.34
CA SER A 73 -0.73 -13.60 9.81
C SER A 73 0.64 -13.08 9.36
N THR A 74 0.73 -12.56 8.13
CA THR A 74 1.94 -11.93 7.58
C THR A 74 2.36 -10.70 8.36
N ILE A 75 1.42 -9.80 8.62
CA ILE A 75 1.73 -8.51 9.23
C ILE A 75 1.89 -8.62 10.75
N LYS A 76 1.19 -9.53 11.44
CA LYS A 76 1.35 -9.73 12.90
C LYS A 76 2.74 -10.25 13.30
N VAL A 77 3.43 -10.98 12.42
CA VAL A 77 4.81 -11.46 12.66
C VAL A 77 5.88 -10.54 12.06
N MET A 78 5.46 -9.45 11.42
CA MET A 78 6.33 -8.48 10.79
C MET A 78 7.01 -7.61 11.85
N THR A 79 8.32 -7.42 11.72
CA THR A 79 9.06 -6.50 12.61
C THR A 79 8.63 -5.05 12.36
N ASP A 80 8.85 -4.19 13.35
CA ASP A 80 8.53 -2.77 13.23
C ASP A 80 9.28 -2.13 12.06
N GLU A 81 10.56 -2.48 11.85
CA GLU A 81 11.37 -1.97 10.74
C GLU A 81 10.79 -2.36 9.39
N LYS A 82 10.28 -3.60 9.26
CA LYS A 82 9.68 -4.05 8.00
C LYS A 82 8.32 -3.38 7.76
N ALA A 83 7.54 -3.16 8.81
CA ALA A 83 6.29 -2.41 8.72
C ALA A 83 6.55 -0.95 8.28
N GLU A 84 7.58 -0.31 8.83
CA GLU A 84 8.03 1.03 8.42
C GLU A 84 8.48 1.07 6.95
N GLU A 85 9.24 0.07 6.51
CA GLU A 85 9.68 -0.05 5.11
C GLU A 85 8.48 -0.12 4.16
N ILE A 86 7.47 -0.94 4.48
CA ILE A 86 6.27 -1.07 3.67
C ILE A 86 5.47 0.23 3.65
N ALA A 87 5.25 0.86 4.81
CA ALA A 87 4.55 2.14 4.91
C ALA A 87 5.24 3.22 4.07
N LYS A 88 6.58 3.29 4.12
CA LYS A 88 7.39 4.19 3.31
C LYS A 88 7.25 3.89 1.81
N ASN A 89 7.22 2.61 1.43
CA ASN A 89 7.05 2.21 0.04
C ASN A 89 5.65 2.59 -0.50
N ILE A 90 4.60 2.47 0.31
CA ILE A 90 3.25 2.94 -0.03
C ILE A 90 3.25 4.47 -0.23
N PHE A 91 3.84 5.22 0.69
CA PHE A 91 3.97 6.68 0.56
C PHE A 91 4.74 7.09 -0.70
N ASN A 92 5.87 6.45 -0.98
CA ASN A 92 6.68 6.74 -2.17
C ASN A 92 5.91 6.44 -3.46
N LEU A 93 5.04 5.43 -3.46
CA LEU A 93 4.19 5.10 -4.59
C LEU A 93 3.13 6.18 -4.81
N TYR A 94 2.49 6.64 -3.73
CA TYR A 94 1.57 7.79 -3.74
C TYR A 94 2.24 9.04 -4.29
N ASP A 95 3.38 9.46 -3.71
CA ASP A 95 4.09 10.68 -4.12
C ASP A 95 4.49 10.65 -5.60
N LYS A 96 4.96 9.52 -6.12
CA LYS A 96 5.26 9.36 -7.56
C LYS A 96 4.03 9.53 -8.44
N ILE A 97 2.90 8.96 -8.04
CA ILE A 97 1.65 9.12 -8.80
C ILE A 97 1.21 10.58 -8.78
N THR A 98 1.22 11.21 -7.61
CA THR A 98 0.86 12.62 -7.46
C THR A 98 1.74 13.54 -8.31
N ARG A 99 3.06 13.33 -8.33
CA ARG A 99 3.98 14.20 -9.08
C ARG A 99 3.96 14.01 -10.59
N ASN A 100 3.81 12.77 -11.05
CA ASN A 100 4.06 12.42 -12.45
C ASN A 100 2.77 12.16 -13.26
N TYR A 101 1.66 11.88 -12.58
CA TYR A 101 0.44 11.38 -13.22
C TYR A 101 -0.84 12.11 -12.78
N CYS A 102 -0.77 12.95 -11.75
CA CYS A 102 -1.79 13.92 -11.42
C CYS A 102 -1.24 15.30 -11.80
N THR A 103 -1.72 15.86 -12.91
CA THR A 103 -1.50 17.29 -13.17
C THR A 103 -2.23 18.09 -12.10
N PRO A 104 -1.66 19.19 -11.56
CA PRO A 104 -2.50 20.24 -11.02
C PRO A 104 -3.41 20.64 -12.18
N ASP A 105 -4.73 20.48 -12.01
CA ASP A 105 -5.65 21.11 -12.93
C ASP A 105 -5.22 22.58 -13.03
N GLU A 106 -4.95 23.03 -14.25
CA GLU A 106 -4.64 24.42 -14.54
C GLU A 106 -5.77 25.27 -13.95
N TYR A 107 -5.48 25.94 -12.83
CA TYR A 107 -6.33 26.98 -12.26
C TYR A 107 -6.14 28.29 -13.03
#